data_AF-A0A662P1P4-F1
#
_entry.id   AF-A0A662P1P4-F1
#
_cell.length_a   1.000
_cell.length_b   1.000
_cell.length_c   1.000
_cell.angle_alpha   90.00
_cell.angle_beta   90.00
_cell.angle_gamma   90.00
#
_symmetry.space_group_name_H-M   'P 1'
#
loop_
_entity.id
_entity.type
_entity.pdbx_description
1 polymer ?
#
loop_
_entity_poly.entity_id
_entity_poly.type
_entity_poly.pdbx_seq_one_letter_code
_entity_poly.pdbx_strand_id
1 'polypeptide(L)'
;MEARDKISDIIEAYALRIRALGYPIVSKALEVWKSRIMSEDVDFTEKDVLFDEYLHLLADVELSKIPREDKNKLLQTLWKCGSEIEDVLVREGFIKPPYLFIGKKPRRLRHIVSPWLLLGLFLSFLLIGMSFSVISNFSNHETIEVNETIEVNPMICEHEVYWRYNFQRAIYCVFQGNTLKEVSKIAQSLKGKNELQTCHNILSLTAQFPYDPTREFRNDVFIQTPMETLQMRSGICSDFALLTVALLLDNNISPVYLLHVEFKRDIPGGGHAVAAVNINGTYYVLDQYPPPKPLYEFLSNFDGIKEISKVTIYEVDKNRGIKKIRILKAREYRNNPVPYFMLLLAFGIVWKKREDWIFI
;
A
#
# COMPACT_ATOMS: atom_id res chain seq x y z
N MET A 1 23.15 -12.51 -39.99
CA MET A 1 24.09 -11.38 -40.15
C MET A 1 23.32 -10.09 -40.37
N GLU A 2 22.50 -9.99 -41.41
CA GLU A 2 21.74 -8.77 -41.76
C GLU A 2 20.88 -8.17 -40.62
N ALA A 3 20.21 -8.99 -39.81
CA ALA A 3 19.40 -8.50 -38.68
C ALA A 3 20.24 -7.91 -37.54
N ARG A 4 21.41 -8.49 -37.25
CA ARG A 4 22.32 -8.02 -36.19
C ARG A 4 22.89 -6.65 -36.54
N ASP A 5 23.28 -6.47 -37.79
CA ASP A 5 23.79 -5.19 -38.29
C ASP A 5 22.72 -4.10 -38.19
N LYS A 6 21.48 -4.38 -38.63
CA LYS A 6 20.35 -3.44 -38.50
C LYS A 6 20.05 -3.06 -37.05
N ILE A 7 20.05 -4.03 -36.14
CA ILE A 7 19.81 -3.77 -34.70
C ILE A 7 20.96 -2.95 -34.10
N SER A 8 22.21 -3.26 -34.47
CA SER A 8 23.38 -2.47 -34.06
C SER A 8 23.26 -1.02 -34.48
N ASP A 9 22.91 -0.76 -35.75
CA ASP A 9 22.74 0.59 -36.29
C ASP A 9 21.64 1.38 -35.57
N ILE A 10 20.50 0.73 -35.28
CA ILE A 10 19.41 1.32 -34.50
C ILE A 10 19.93 1.74 -33.12
N ILE A 11 20.61 0.84 -32.42
CA ILE A 11 21.09 1.11 -31.07
C ILE A 11 22.10 2.26 -31.04
N GLU A 12 23.05 2.29 -31.97
CA GLU A 12 24.03 3.38 -32.09
C GLU A 12 23.36 4.73 -32.32
N ALA A 13 22.36 4.79 -33.21
CA ALA A 13 21.62 6.01 -33.50
C ALA A 13 20.88 6.53 -32.25
N TYR A 14 20.24 5.63 -31.49
CA TYR A 14 19.56 5.99 -30.25
C TYR A 14 20.53 6.35 -29.11
N ALA A 15 21.68 5.68 -29.02
CA ALA A 15 22.72 6.02 -28.04
C ALA A 15 23.31 7.41 -28.29
N LEU A 16 23.52 7.79 -29.55
CA LEU A 16 23.94 9.15 -29.94
C LEU A 16 22.88 10.18 -29.58
N ARG A 17 21.60 9.88 -29.84
CA ARG A 17 20.49 10.77 -29.49
C ARG A 17 20.36 10.99 -27.98
N ILE A 18 20.46 9.93 -27.19
CA ILE A 18 20.43 9.99 -25.71
C ILE A 18 21.63 10.79 -25.18
N ARG A 19 22.81 10.63 -25.80
CA ARG A 19 23.99 11.44 -25.46
C ARG A 19 23.77 12.93 -25.76
N ALA A 20 23.18 13.25 -26.91
CA ALA A 20 22.84 14.63 -27.29
C ALA A 20 21.80 15.27 -26.36
N LEU A 21 20.95 14.47 -25.71
CA LEU A 21 20.02 14.93 -24.67
C LEU A 21 20.69 15.21 -23.31
N GLY A 22 21.98 14.95 -23.15
CA GLY A 22 22.72 15.19 -21.91
C GLY A 22 22.80 14.00 -20.95
N TYR A 23 22.51 12.77 -21.43
CA TYR A 23 22.46 11.55 -20.60
C TYR A 23 23.52 10.52 -21.00
N PRO A 24 24.83 10.82 -20.85
CA PRO A 24 25.90 9.93 -21.30
C PRO A 24 25.93 8.59 -20.55
N ILE A 25 25.43 8.54 -19.31
CA ILE A 25 25.33 7.30 -18.52
C ILE A 25 24.34 6.32 -19.16
N VAL A 26 23.16 6.81 -19.56
CA VAL A 26 22.13 5.99 -20.21
C VAL A 26 22.57 5.57 -21.62
N SER A 27 23.22 6.49 -22.35
CA SER A 27 23.87 6.19 -23.63
C SER A 27 24.89 5.05 -23.49
N LYS A 28 25.75 5.11 -22.47
CA LYS A 28 26.75 4.06 -22.18
C LYS A 28 26.09 2.73 -21.80
N ALA A 29 25.03 2.74 -21.00
CA ALA A 29 24.30 1.53 -20.63
C ALA A 29 23.68 0.85 -21.85
N LEU A 30 23.12 1.63 -22.78
CA LEU A 30 22.58 1.12 -24.04
C LEU A 30 23.67 0.51 -24.95
N GLU A 31 24.87 1.10 -25.02
CA GLU A 31 26.02 0.52 -25.75
C GLU A 31 26.59 -0.75 -25.10
N VAL A 32 26.56 -0.83 -23.77
CA VAL A 32 26.92 -2.07 -23.05
C VAL A 32 25.91 -3.16 -23.37
N TRP A 33 24.62 -2.85 -23.37
CA TRP A 33 23.58 -3.77 -23.79
C TRP A 33 23.78 -4.23 -25.24
N LYS A 34 24.04 -3.32 -26.18
CA LYS A 34 24.42 -3.65 -27.56
C LYS A 34 25.54 -4.67 -27.62
N SER A 35 26.62 -4.43 -26.90
CA SER A 35 27.79 -5.31 -26.90
C SER A 35 27.46 -6.73 -26.43
N ARG A 36 26.52 -6.88 -25.48
CA ARG A 36 26.04 -8.19 -25.01
C ARG A 36 25.20 -8.90 -26.06
N ILE A 37 24.19 -8.24 -26.60
CA ILE A 37 23.28 -8.86 -27.58
C ILE A 37 23.96 -9.15 -28.93
N MET A 38 25.08 -8.47 -29.23
CA MET A 38 25.89 -8.70 -30.43
C MET A 38 26.91 -9.82 -30.26
N SER A 39 27.07 -10.39 -29.07
CA SER A 39 27.92 -11.57 -28.87
C SER A 39 27.38 -12.77 -29.66
N GLU A 40 28.27 -13.61 -30.19
CA GLU A 40 27.88 -14.75 -31.03
C GLU A 40 26.99 -15.75 -30.29
N ASP A 41 27.04 -15.76 -28.95
CA ASP A 41 26.33 -16.68 -28.07
C ASP A 41 24.85 -16.35 -27.85
N VAL A 42 24.37 -15.17 -28.29
CA VAL A 42 22.96 -14.77 -28.08
C VAL A 42 22.07 -15.25 -29.23
N ASP A 43 21.17 -16.18 -28.92
CA ASP A 43 20.14 -16.64 -29.85
C ASP A 43 18.92 -15.70 -29.85
N PHE A 44 18.67 -15.02 -30.98
CA PHE A 44 17.51 -14.14 -31.14
C PHE A 44 16.16 -14.86 -31.19
N THR A 45 16.14 -16.19 -31.27
CA THR A 45 14.92 -16.98 -31.13
C THR A 45 14.47 -17.11 -29.68
N GLU A 46 15.37 -16.91 -28.71
CA GLU A 46 15.07 -16.84 -27.28
C GLU A 46 14.63 -15.42 -26.90
N LYS A 47 13.41 -15.06 -27.32
CA LYS A 47 12.80 -13.74 -27.10
C LYS A 47 12.98 -13.23 -25.65
N ASP A 48 12.81 -14.11 -24.68
CA ASP A 48 12.76 -13.72 -23.28
C ASP A 48 14.09 -13.13 -22.80
N VAL A 49 15.23 -13.65 -23.27
CA VAL A 49 16.56 -13.17 -22.85
C VAL A 49 16.87 -11.77 -23.38
N LEU A 50 16.58 -11.50 -24.67
CA LEU A 50 16.85 -10.19 -25.28
C LEU A 50 15.98 -9.09 -24.67
N PHE A 51 14.68 -9.38 -24.49
CA PHE A 51 13.74 -8.39 -23.95
C PHE A 51 13.90 -8.21 -22.44
N ASP A 52 14.23 -9.24 -21.67
CA ASP A 52 14.46 -9.09 -20.22
C ASP A 52 15.66 -8.17 -19.95
N GLU A 53 16.77 -8.33 -20.66
CA GLU A 53 17.91 -7.41 -20.51
C GLU A 53 17.55 -5.97 -20.90
N TYR A 54 16.71 -5.80 -21.91
CA TYR A 54 16.23 -4.49 -22.32
C TYR A 54 15.29 -3.85 -21.29
N LEU A 55 14.42 -4.66 -20.67
CA LEU A 55 13.52 -4.22 -19.61
C LEU A 55 14.31 -3.81 -18.35
N HIS A 56 15.41 -4.48 -18.04
CA HIS A 56 16.31 -4.07 -16.97
C HIS A 56 16.91 -2.68 -17.23
N LEU A 57 17.32 -2.37 -18.46
CA LEU A 57 17.77 -1.03 -18.82
C LEU A 57 16.68 0.03 -18.62
N LEU A 58 15.43 -0.26 -18.98
CA LEU A 58 14.30 0.64 -18.73
C LEU A 58 14.06 0.85 -17.23
N ALA A 59 14.13 -0.22 -16.43
CA ALA A 59 13.97 -0.17 -14.98
C ALA A 59 15.08 0.66 -14.31
N ASP A 60 16.34 0.53 -14.76
CA ASP A 60 17.47 1.31 -14.25
C ASP A 60 17.28 2.81 -14.52
N VAL A 61 16.76 3.17 -15.70
CA VAL A 61 16.42 4.57 -16.03
C VAL A 61 15.26 5.08 -15.16
N GLU A 62 14.25 4.25 -14.92
CA GLU A 62 13.12 4.60 -14.06
C GLU A 62 13.55 4.83 -12.60
N LEU A 63 14.48 4.03 -12.09
CA LEU A 63 15.00 4.14 -10.71
C LEU A 63 16.09 5.22 -10.55
N SER A 64 16.61 5.75 -11.65
CA SER A 64 17.66 6.77 -11.62
C SER A 64 17.18 8.11 -11.03
N LYS A 65 18.13 8.88 -10.47
CA LYS A 65 17.92 10.23 -9.93
C LYS A 65 17.80 11.31 -11.02
N ILE A 66 17.18 10.99 -12.14
CA ILE A 66 16.93 11.92 -13.26
C ILE A 66 15.61 12.69 -12.99
N PRO A 67 15.54 14.01 -13.26
CA PRO A 67 14.30 14.77 -13.18
C PRO A 67 13.16 14.11 -13.97
N ARG A 68 11.93 14.17 -13.46
CA ARG A 68 10.77 13.44 -14.01
C ARG A 68 10.51 13.74 -15.50
N GLU A 69 10.61 15.00 -15.90
CA GLU A 69 10.36 15.40 -17.30
C GLU A 69 11.36 14.77 -18.27
N ASP A 70 12.62 14.71 -17.87
CA ASP A 70 13.68 14.16 -18.70
C ASP A 70 13.70 12.63 -18.67
N LYS A 71 13.34 12.04 -17.52
CA LYS A 71 13.09 10.60 -17.40
C LYS A 71 12.01 10.16 -18.40
N ASN A 72 10.91 10.89 -18.50
CA ASN A 72 9.85 10.59 -19.48
C ASN A 72 10.36 10.66 -20.93
N LYS A 73 11.17 11.67 -21.27
CA LYS A 73 11.78 11.80 -22.63
C LYS A 73 12.73 10.64 -22.92
N LEU A 74 13.52 10.22 -21.93
CA LEU A 74 14.44 9.08 -22.04
C LEU A 74 13.69 7.77 -22.24
N LEU A 75 12.68 7.51 -21.42
CA LEU A 75 11.86 6.31 -21.53
C LEU A 75 11.14 6.26 -22.87
N GLN A 76 10.54 7.36 -23.35
CA GLN A 76 9.94 7.41 -24.69
C GLN A 76 10.96 7.12 -25.80
N THR A 77 12.18 7.64 -25.66
CA THR A 77 13.27 7.42 -26.62
C THR A 77 13.72 5.95 -26.62
N LEU A 78 13.85 5.34 -25.45
CA LEU A 78 14.17 3.92 -25.31
C LEU A 78 13.01 3.06 -25.83
N TRP A 79 11.77 3.27 -25.40
CA TRP A 79 10.60 2.55 -25.94
C TRP A 79 10.55 2.56 -27.47
N LYS A 80 10.87 3.69 -28.11
CA LYS A 80 10.95 3.77 -29.56
C LYS A 80 12.10 2.92 -30.15
N CYS A 81 13.27 2.92 -29.50
CA CYS A 81 14.37 2.02 -29.85
C CYS A 81 13.96 0.54 -29.76
N GLY A 82 13.39 0.11 -28.63
CA GLY A 82 12.91 -1.26 -28.44
C GLY A 82 11.86 -1.68 -29.48
N SER A 83 10.94 -0.78 -29.83
CA SER A 83 9.93 -1.02 -30.88
C SER A 83 10.56 -1.20 -32.26
N GLU A 84 11.56 -0.39 -32.63
CA GLU A 84 12.25 -0.53 -33.93
C GLU A 84 13.06 -1.83 -34.00
N ILE A 85 13.64 -2.27 -32.88
CA ILE A 85 14.35 -3.55 -32.77
C ILE A 85 13.37 -4.73 -32.92
N GLU A 86 12.23 -4.68 -32.24
CA GLU A 86 11.17 -5.69 -32.37
C GLU A 86 10.69 -5.82 -33.83
N ASP A 87 10.50 -4.69 -34.53
CA ASP A 87 10.10 -4.68 -35.94
C ASP A 87 11.13 -5.37 -36.85
N VAL A 88 12.43 -5.21 -36.58
CA VAL A 88 13.49 -5.95 -37.30
C VAL A 88 13.39 -7.44 -37.00
N LEU A 89 13.29 -7.82 -35.72
CA LEU A 89 13.21 -9.23 -35.33
C LEU A 89 11.98 -9.93 -35.90
N VAL A 90 10.84 -9.25 -35.97
CA VAL A 90 9.60 -9.77 -36.59
C VAL A 90 9.77 -9.92 -38.10
N ARG A 91 10.34 -8.91 -38.78
CA ARG A 91 10.51 -8.92 -40.24
C ARG A 91 11.45 -10.02 -40.71
N GLU A 92 12.52 -10.24 -39.94
CA GLU A 92 13.54 -11.25 -40.23
C GLU A 92 13.13 -12.65 -39.72
N GLY A 93 11.95 -12.77 -39.10
CA GLY A 93 11.35 -14.05 -38.72
C GLY A 93 11.87 -14.67 -37.42
N PHE A 94 12.66 -13.93 -36.63
CA PHE A 94 13.12 -14.38 -35.32
C PHE A 94 12.00 -14.45 -34.30
N ILE A 95 11.03 -13.53 -34.40
CA ILE A 95 9.91 -13.44 -33.46
C ILE A 95 8.60 -13.47 -34.22
N LYS A 96 7.64 -14.26 -33.73
CA LYS A 96 6.27 -14.21 -34.26
C LYS A 96 5.64 -12.89 -33.81
N PRO A 97 5.01 -12.12 -34.71
CA PRO A 97 4.34 -10.89 -34.32
C PRO A 97 3.34 -11.21 -33.20
N PRO A 98 3.25 -10.37 -32.15
CA PRO A 98 2.41 -10.65 -30.99
C PRO A 98 0.90 -10.75 -31.32
N TYR A 99 0.50 -10.49 -32.57
CA TYR A 99 -0.85 -10.59 -33.08
C TYR A 99 -1.02 -11.86 -33.93
N LEU A 100 -1.53 -12.92 -33.30
CA LEU A 100 -1.96 -14.17 -33.97
C LEU A 100 -3.31 -14.06 -34.69
N PHE A 101 -3.85 -12.85 -34.86
CA PHE A 101 -5.01 -12.59 -35.71
C PHE A 101 -4.76 -11.36 -36.57
N ILE A 102 -4.51 -11.60 -37.85
CA ILE A 102 -4.88 -10.82 -39.05
C ILE A 102 -3.84 -11.17 -40.13
N GLY A 103 -4.00 -12.39 -40.67
CA GLY A 103 -3.51 -12.65 -42.01
C GLY A 103 -4.29 -11.76 -42.98
N LYS A 104 -3.54 -10.98 -43.78
CA LYS A 104 -3.96 -9.93 -44.72
C LYS A 104 -3.93 -8.52 -44.11
N LYS A 105 -2.99 -7.69 -44.61
CA LYS A 105 -3.06 -6.22 -44.48
C LYS A 105 -4.51 -5.78 -44.68
N PRO A 106 -5.16 -5.09 -43.71
CA PRO A 106 -6.50 -4.60 -43.91
C PRO A 106 -6.46 -3.63 -45.10
N ARG A 107 -7.07 -4.04 -46.22
CA ARG A 107 -7.40 -3.11 -47.30
C ARG A 107 -8.28 -2.02 -46.69
N ARG A 108 -7.70 -0.84 -46.49
CA ARG A 108 -8.39 0.44 -46.21
C ARG A 108 -9.71 0.31 -45.42
N LEU A 109 -9.67 -0.19 -44.19
CA LEU A 109 -10.73 0.07 -43.21
C LEU A 109 -10.42 1.42 -42.54
N ARG A 110 -10.53 2.51 -43.31
CA ARG A 110 -10.21 3.86 -42.82
C ARG A 110 -11.40 4.62 -42.22
N HIS A 111 -12.63 4.10 -42.20
CA HIS A 111 -13.79 4.93 -41.88
C HIS A 111 -14.98 4.30 -41.13
N ILE A 112 -14.80 3.25 -40.32
CA ILE A 112 -15.98 2.61 -39.65
C ILE A 112 -15.83 2.47 -38.13
N VAL A 113 -15.05 3.33 -37.49
CA VAL A 113 -15.28 3.59 -36.07
C VAL A 113 -15.29 5.09 -35.90
N SER A 114 -16.46 5.66 -35.63
CA SER A 114 -16.54 7.09 -35.38
C SER A 114 -15.64 7.39 -34.16
N PRO A 115 -14.79 8.44 -34.21
CA PRO A 115 -13.96 8.82 -33.07
C PRO A 115 -14.79 8.99 -31.79
N TRP A 116 -16.05 9.40 -31.92
CA TRP A 116 -17.01 9.54 -30.84
C TRP A 116 -17.37 8.22 -30.15
N LEU A 117 -17.43 7.10 -30.89
CA LEU A 117 -17.76 5.80 -30.32
C LEU A 117 -16.57 5.20 -29.55
N LEU A 118 -15.34 5.41 -30.06
CA LEU A 118 -14.12 5.08 -29.32
C LEU A 118 -13.97 5.94 -28.06
N LEU A 119 -14.26 7.24 -28.17
CA LEU A 119 -14.25 8.15 -27.03
C LEU A 119 -15.32 7.78 -26.01
N GLY A 120 -16.52 7.38 -26.46
CA GLY A 120 -17.60 6.92 -25.60
C GLY A 120 -17.25 5.63 -24.87
N LEU A 121 -16.64 4.66 -25.56
CA LEU A 121 -16.13 3.44 -24.92
C LEU A 121 -15.00 3.73 -23.93
N PHE A 122 -14.07 4.62 -24.28
CA PHE A 122 -12.98 5.04 -23.40
C PHE A 122 -13.47 5.81 -22.16
N LEU A 123 -14.43 6.73 -22.33
CA LEU A 123 -15.07 7.43 -21.22
C LEU A 123 -15.90 6.48 -20.36
N SER A 124 -16.61 5.52 -20.97
CA SER A 124 -17.32 4.48 -20.22
C SER A 124 -16.33 3.63 -19.42
N PHE A 125 -15.15 3.32 -19.98
CA PHE A 125 -14.08 2.59 -19.31
C PHE A 125 -13.52 3.38 -18.11
N LEU A 126 -13.29 4.68 -18.27
CA LEU A 126 -12.86 5.57 -17.19
C LEU A 126 -13.93 5.71 -16.11
N LEU A 127 -15.20 5.89 -16.48
CA LEU A 127 -16.31 6.03 -15.54
C LEU A 127 -16.61 4.72 -14.79
N ILE A 128 -16.56 3.58 -15.48
CA ILE A 128 -16.65 2.23 -14.90
C ILE A 128 -15.47 2.03 -13.94
N GLY A 129 -14.23 2.27 -14.37
CA GLY A 129 -13.05 2.17 -13.51
C GLY A 129 -13.16 3.01 -12.23
N MET A 130 -13.62 4.27 -12.35
CA MET A 130 -13.85 5.17 -11.21
C MET A 130 -15.04 4.75 -10.32
N SER A 131 -16.03 4.06 -10.89
CA SER A 131 -17.18 3.52 -10.15
C SER A 131 -16.88 2.16 -9.51
N PHE A 132 -15.80 1.47 -9.92
CA PHE A 132 -15.37 0.17 -9.40
C PHE A 132 -14.12 0.25 -8.52
N SER A 133 -13.45 1.41 -8.42
CA SER A 133 -12.56 1.76 -7.28
C SER A 133 -13.34 1.92 -5.96
N VAL A 134 -14.51 1.29 -5.89
CA VAL A 134 -15.52 1.48 -4.89
C VAL A 134 -15.42 0.36 -3.87
N ILE A 135 -14.94 0.79 -2.70
CA ILE A 135 -15.62 0.59 -1.43
C ILE A 135 -15.55 -0.86 -0.93
N SER A 136 -14.45 -1.25 -0.27
CA SER A 136 -14.71 -1.91 1.00
C SER A 136 -15.15 -0.81 1.96
N ASN A 137 -16.39 -0.92 2.43
CA ASN A 137 -16.90 -0.09 3.48
C ASN A 137 -16.73 -0.91 4.75
N PHE A 138 -15.85 -0.49 5.65
CA PHE A 138 -15.67 -1.16 6.92
C PHE A 138 -16.97 -1.14 7.76
N SER A 139 -17.97 -0.32 7.42
CA SER A 139 -19.30 -0.37 8.06
C SER A 139 -19.96 -1.75 8.00
N ASN A 140 -19.65 -2.58 6.99
CA ASN A 140 -20.16 -3.94 6.84
C ASN A 140 -19.13 -5.02 7.24
N HIS A 141 -18.34 -4.76 8.28
CA HIS A 141 -17.36 -5.72 8.79
C HIS A 141 -18.02 -6.99 9.35
N GLU A 142 -17.25 -8.08 9.33
CA GLU A 142 -17.54 -9.29 10.08
C GLU A 142 -16.91 -9.19 11.47
N THR A 143 -17.69 -9.46 12.51
CA THR A 143 -17.23 -9.51 13.90
C THR A 143 -16.96 -10.94 14.30
N ILE A 144 -15.72 -11.23 14.69
CA ILE A 144 -15.28 -12.53 15.18
C ILE A 144 -14.97 -12.36 16.67
N GLU A 145 -15.75 -13.02 17.52
CA GLU A 145 -15.47 -13.12 18.96
C GLU A 145 -14.38 -14.18 19.17
N VAL A 146 -13.30 -13.81 19.86
CA VAL A 146 -12.12 -14.67 20.05
C VAL A 146 -11.97 -15.07 21.51
N ASN A 147 -12.12 -14.12 22.44
CA ASN A 147 -11.94 -14.29 23.89
C ASN A 147 -10.73 -15.15 24.28
N GLU A 148 -9.57 -14.88 23.67
CA GLU A 148 -8.30 -15.58 23.87
C GLU A 148 -7.43 -14.83 24.87
N THR A 149 -6.96 -15.51 25.91
CA THR A 149 -5.96 -14.93 26.83
C THR A 149 -4.61 -14.89 26.14
N ILE A 150 -3.92 -13.75 26.22
CA ILE A 150 -2.59 -13.62 25.63
C ILE A 150 -1.56 -14.23 26.58
N GLU A 151 -1.16 -15.47 26.29
CA GLU A 151 -0.07 -16.13 26.97
C GLU A 151 1.21 -15.95 26.16
N VAL A 152 2.19 -15.26 26.75
CA VAL A 152 3.52 -15.06 26.16
C VAL A 152 4.53 -15.61 27.15
N ASN A 153 5.52 -16.36 26.65
CA ASN A 153 6.62 -16.84 27.48
C ASN A 153 7.27 -15.64 28.21
N PRO A 154 7.28 -15.59 29.56
CA PRO A 154 7.79 -14.44 30.31
C PRO A 154 9.23 -14.05 29.96
N MET A 155 10.06 -15.01 29.53
CA MET A 155 11.45 -14.74 29.09
C MET A 155 11.51 -13.80 27.88
N ILE A 156 10.45 -13.69 27.09
CA ILE A 156 10.38 -12.76 25.95
C ILE A 156 10.52 -11.30 26.42
N CYS A 157 10.09 -11.00 27.65
CA CYS A 157 10.16 -9.64 28.19
C CYS A 157 11.54 -9.27 28.74
N GLU A 158 12.43 -10.25 28.97
CA GLU A 158 13.80 -10.02 29.44
C GLU A 158 14.71 -9.46 28.34
N HIS A 159 14.35 -9.63 27.07
CA HIS A 159 15.12 -9.16 25.93
C HIS A 159 14.27 -8.27 25.02
N GLU A 160 14.61 -6.98 25.01
CA GLU A 160 13.88 -5.93 24.29
C GLU A 160 13.59 -6.24 22.83
N VAL A 161 14.55 -6.87 22.13
CA VAL A 161 14.45 -7.21 20.70
C VAL A 161 13.26 -8.16 20.41
N TYR A 162 12.83 -9.00 21.36
CA TYR A 162 11.78 -9.98 21.10
C TYR A 162 10.36 -9.43 21.19
N TRP A 163 10.18 -8.30 21.87
CA TRP A 163 8.85 -7.73 22.10
C TRP A 163 8.67 -6.33 21.50
N ARG A 164 9.72 -5.50 21.44
CA ARG A 164 9.59 -4.11 20.97
C ARG A 164 9.19 -3.99 19.49
N TYR A 165 9.32 -5.04 18.70
CA TYR A 165 8.97 -5.07 17.27
C TYR A 165 7.69 -5.85 16.97
N ASN A 166 6.98 -6.32 18.01
CA ASN A 166 5.73 -7.05 17.86
C ASN A 166 4.70 -6.48 18.83
N PHE A 167 3.68 -5.82 18.28
CA PHE A 167 2.73 -5.08 19.09
C PHE A 167 1.99 -5.95 20.12
N GLN A 168 1.61 -7.18 19.76
CA GLN A 168 0.95 -8.10 20.69
C GLN A 168 1.86 -8.47 21.87
N ARG A 169 3.15 -8.74 21.61
CA ARG A 169 4.14 -9.03 22.65
C ARG A 169 4.45 -7.79 23.48
N ALA A 170 4.48 -6.61 22.87
CA ALA A 170 4.70 -5.35 23.58
C ALA A 170 3.59 -5.05 24.59
N ILE A 171 2.32 -5.24 24.22
CA ILE A 171 1.20 -5.10 25.16
C ILE A 171 1.42 -6.01 26.38
N TYR A 172 1.77 -7.28 26.14
CA TYR A 172 2.07 -8.21 27.23
C TYR A 172 3.23 -7.74 28.11
N CYS A 173 4.40 -7.47 27.53
CA CYS A 173 5.59 -7.15 28.30
C CYS A 173 5.49 -5.81 29.05
N VAL A 174 4.80 -4.82 28.48
CA VAL A 174 4.57 -3.53 29.13
C VAL A 174 3.67 -3.67 30.36
N PHE A 175 2.64 -4.52 30.33
CA PHE A 175 1.68 -4.61 31.45
C PHE A 175 1.92 -5.76 32.43
N GLN A 176 2.92 -6.61 32.20
CA GLN A 176 3.35 -7.63 33.17
C GLN A 176 4.34 -7.10 34.24
N GLY A 177 4.94 -5.93 34.01
CA GLY A 177 5.99 -5.35 34.86
C GLY A 177 5.52 -4.30 35.87
N ASN A 178 6.47 -3.48 36.32
CA ASN A 178 6.21 -2.35 37.23
C ASN A 178 5.75 -1.06 36.51
N THR A 179 5.41 -1.12 35.22
CA THR A 179 5.10 0.06 34.41
C THR A 179 4.03 0.97 35.00
N LEU A 180 2.98 0.41 35.65
CA LEU A 180 1.97 1.24 36.31
C LEU A 180 2.57 2.08 37.46
N LYS A 181 3.49 1.49 38.25
CA LYS A 181 4.18 2.21 39.33
C LYS A 181 5.05 3.34 38.78
N GLU A 182 5.72 3.12 37.65
CA GLU A 182 6.59 4.10 37.01
C GLU A 182 5.81 5.35 36.58
N VAL A 183 4.61 5.18 36.01
CA VAL A 183 3.79 6.31 35.56
C VAL A 183 2.90 6.92 36.64
N SER A 184 2.84 6.33 37.84
CA SER A 184 1.79 6.64 38.82
C SER A 184 1.73 8.09 39.26
N LYS A 185 2.89 8.74 39.49
CA LYS A 185 2.94 10.16 39.86
C LYS A 185 2.28 11.04 38.80
N ILE A 186 2.51 10.74 37.53
CA ILE A 186 1.95 11.48 36.40
C ILE A 186 0.47 11.14 36.26
N ALA A 187 0.10 9.86 36.32
CA ALA A 187 -1.28 9.41 36.26
C ALA A 187 -2.15 10.11 37.33
N GLN A 188 -1.70 10.15 38.59
CA GLN A 188 -2.40 10.82 39.68
C GLN A 188 -2.60 12.32 39.42
N SER A 189 -1.60 13.00 38.83
CA SER A 189 -1.70 14.42 38.48
C SER A 189 -2.73 14.71 37.37
N LEU A 190 -3.03 13.71 36.53
CA LEU A 190 -4.00 13.80 35.44
C LEU A 190 -5.42 13.40 35.86
N LYS A 191 -5.61 12.88 37.09
CA LYS A 191 -6.91 12.41 37.57
C LYS A 191 -7.95 13.53 37.54
N GLY A 192 -8.99 13.33 36.75
CA GLY A 192 -10.13 14.25 36.65
C GLY A 192 -11.18 14.01 37.73
N LYS A 193 -12.23 14.83 37.71
CA LYS A 193 -13.42 14.64 38.56
C LYS A 193 -14.22 13.37 38.21
N ASN A 194 -14.06 12.88 36.99
CA ASN A 194 -14.70 11.68 36.47
C ASN A 194 -13.81 11.05 35.37
N GLU A 195 -14.22 9.90 34.85
CA GLU A 195 -13.48 9.13 33.83
C GLU A 195 -13.26 9.95 32.56
N LEU A 196 -14.29 10.65 32.07
CA LEU A 196 -14.21 11.45 30.84
C LEU A 196 -13.22 12.62 30.99
N GLN A 197 -13.24 13.31 32.13
CA GLN A 197 -12.27 14.38 32.42
C GLN A 197 -10.85 13.82 32.54
N THR A 198 -10.70 12.63 33.12
CA THR A 198 -9.38 11.95 33.19
C THR A 198 -8.89 11.62 31.78
N CYS A 199 -9.74 11.10 30.91
CA CYS A 199 -9.43 10.86 29.50
C CYS A 199 -9.02 12.15 28.78
N HIS A 200 -9.77 13.23 28.99
CA HIS A 200 -9.45 14.54 28.41
C HIS A 200 -8.10 15.07 28.89
N ASN A 201 -7.80 14.96 30.19
CA ASN A 201 -6.52 15.38 30.76
C ASN A 201 -5.34 14.58 30.19
N ILE A 202 -5.50 13.27 30.04
CA ILE A 202 -4.49 12.40 29.42
C ILE A 202 -4.26 12.82 27.96
N LEU A 203 -5.33 13.00 27.18
CA LEU A 203 -5.22 13.47 25.79
C LEU A 203 -4.58 14.88 25.69
N SER A 204 -4.88 15.76 26.64
CA SER A 204 -4.26 17.09 26.70
C SER A 204 -2.76 17.04 26.98
N LEU A 205 -2.29 16.04 27.73
CA LEU A 205 -0.86 15.78 27.91
C LEU A 205 -0.24 15.23 26.62
N THR A 206 -0.82 14.17 26.04
CA THR A 206 -0.26 13.53 24.83
C THR A 206 -0.29 14.42 23.60
N ALA A 207 -1.25 15.35 23.52
CA ALA A 207 -1.34 16.35 22.45
C ALA A 207 -0.14 17.33 22.43
N GLN A 208 0.58 17.47 23.55
CA GLN A 208 1.78 18.30 23.63
C GLN A 208 3.04 17.57 23.10
N PHE A 209 2.95 16.26 22.89
CA PHE A 209 4.07 15.43 22.45
C PHE A 209 4.01 15.30 20.92
N PRO A 210 5.03 15.76 20.16
CA PRO A 210 5.03 15.59 18.72
C PRO A 210 4.98 14.12 18.30
N TYR A 211 4.20 13.85 17.26
CA TYR A 211 4.25 12.58 16.54
C TYR A 211 5.58 12.46 15.77
N ASP A 212 6.17 11.28 15.74
CA ASP A 212 7.42 10.98 15.04
C ASP A 212 7.13 10.21 13.74
N PRO A 213 6.73 10.89 12.64
CA PRO A 213 6.47 10.22 11.37
C PRO A 213 7.75 9.60 10.81
N THR A 214 8.92 10.14 11.15
CA THR A 214 10.19 9.61 10.62
C THR A 214 10.49 8.23 11.15
N ARG A 215 9.96 7.86 12.32
CA ARG A 215 10.10 6.52 12.87
C ARG A 215 9.02 5.57 12.36
N GLU A 216 7.80 6.06 12.15
CA GLU A 216 6.69 5.28 11.57
C GLU A 216 7.03 4.66 10.19
N PHE A 217 7.80 5.36 9.35
CA PHE A 217 8.16 4.90 8.01
C PHE A 217 9.47 4.10 7.92
N ARG A 218 10.11 3.75 9.05
CA ARG A 218 11.34 2.93 9.05
C ARG A 218 11.03 1.44 9.10
N ASN A 219 11.99 0.60 8.72
CA ASN A 219 11.85 -0.86 8.80
C ASN A 219 12.15 -1.42 10.21
N ASP A 220 12.75 -0.62 11.09
CA ASP A 220 13.18 -0.97 12.44
C ASP A 220 12.39 -0.20 13.51
N VAL A 221 11.08 -0.04 13.31
CA VAL A 221 10.20 0.64 14.26
C VAL A 221 10.09 -0.16 15.56
N PHE A 222 10.72 0.33 16.62
CA PHE A 222 10.56 -0.22 17.95
C PHE A 222 9.47 0.53 18.73
N ILE A 223 8.80 -0.20 19.61
CA ILE A 223 7.77 0.28 20.51
C ILE A 223 8.43 0.76 21.81
N GLN A 224 8.05 1.96 22.24
CA GLN A 224 8.48 2.53 23.51
C GLN A 224 7.60 2.03 24.67
N THR A 225 8.20 1.91 25.83
CA THR A 225 7.46 1.80 27.10
C THR A 225 6.77 3.12 27.43
N PRO A 226 5.71 3.12 28.25
CA PRO A 226 5.06 4.34 28.72
C PRO A 226 6.01 5.36 29.35
N MET A 227 6.98 4.91 30.15
CA MET A 227 7.95 5.81 30.78
C MET A 227 8.90 6.43 29.74
N GLU A 228 9.38 5.66 28.76
CA GLU A 228 10.17 6.19 27.66
C GLU A 228 9.39 7.25 26.87
N THR A 229 8.12 7.02 26.55
CA THR A 229 7.29 8.00 25.84
C THR A 229 7.12 9.30 26.63
N LEU A 230 7.01 9.22 27.96
CA LEU A 230 6.96 10.40 28.83
C LEU A 230 8.29 11.15 28.91
N GLN A 231 9.41 10.43 28.88
CA GLN A 231 10.76 11.02 28.90
C GLN A 231 11.11 11.67 27.56
N MET A 232 10.87 10.96 26.47
CA MET A 232 11.13 11.40 25.10
C MET A 232 10.14 12.48 24.64
N ARG A 233 8.95 12.53 25.24
CA ARG A 233 7.84 13.43 24.87
C ARG A 233 7.52 13.37 23.38
N SER A 234 7.73 12.22 22.76
CA SER A 234 7.56 11.98 21.33
C SER A 234 7.45 10.48 21.08
N GLY A 235 6.72 10.10 20.03
CA GLY A 235 6.42 8.71 19.77
C GLY A 235 5.59 8.52 18.50
N ILE A 236 5.17 7.28 18.28
CA ILE A 236 4.23 6.89 17.22
C ILE A 236 2.93 6.38 17.86
N CYS A 237 1.94 6.01 17.05
CA CYS A 237 0.62 5.59 17.51
C CYS A 237 0.66 4.50 18.60
N SER A 238 1.50 3.46 18.45
CA SER A 238 1.65 2.37 19.42
C SER A 238 2.13 2.85 20.79
N ASP A 239 3.05 3.80 20.82
CA ASP A 239 3.61 4.32 22.06
C ASP A 239 2.58 5.12 22.84
N PHE A 240 1.89 6.03 22.14
CA PHE A 240 0.84 6.84 22.74
C PHE A 240 -0.33 5.98 23.21
N ALA A 241 -0.68 4.92 22.47
CA ALA A 241 -1.68 3.96 22.90
C ALA A 241 -1.27 3.27 24.21
N LEU A 242 -0.05 2.73 24.29
CA LEU A 242 0.45 2.04 25.49
C LEU A 242 0.57 2.99 26.68
N LEU A 243 1.08 4.21 26.48
CA LEU A 243 1.12 5.25 27.50
C LEU A 243 -0.28 5.58 28.03
N THR A 244 -1.24 5.78 27.12
CA THR A 244 -2.62 6.10 27.48
C THR A 244 -3.25 4.99 28.31
N VAL A 245 -3.08 3.72 27.90
CA VAL A 245 -3.58 2.57 28.67
C VAL A 245 -2.95 2.53 30.08
N ALA A 246 -1.63 2.73 30.19
CA ALA A 246 -0.95 2.73 31.49
C ALA A 246 -1.48 3.82 32.43
N LEU A 247 -1.66 5.05 31.94
CA LEU A 247 -2.18 6.17 32.72
C LEU A 247 -3.65 5.96 33.17
N LEU A 248 -4.47 5.33 32.32
CA LEU A 248 -5.86 5.00 32.65
C LEU A 248 -5.94 3.90 33.73
N LEU A 249 -5.19 2.81 33.56
CA LEU A 249 -5.16 1.69 34.51
C LEU A 249 -4.65 2.11 35.90
N ASP A 250 -3.65 3.00 35.96
CA ASP A 250 -3.17 3.53 37.25
C ASP A 250 -4.22 4.42 37.94
N ASN A 251 -5.04 5.14 37.16
CA ASN A 251 -6.20 5.89 37.65
C ASN A 251 -7.42 5.02 38.01
N ASN A 252 -7.26 3.69 38.05
CA ASN A 252 -8.31 2.71 38.31
C ASN A 252 -9.46 2.74 37.29
N ILE A 253 -9.17 3.18 36.05
CA ILE A 253 -10.09 3.02 34.92
C ILE A 253 -9.74 1.68 34.29
N SER A 254 -10.62 0.70 34.48
CA SER A 254 -10.43 -0.68 34.00
C SER A 254 -11.80 -1.35 33.80
N PRO A 255 -12.00 -2.17 32.76
CA PRO A 255 -11.03 -2.51 31.71
C PRO A 255 -10.75 -1.33 30.75
N VAL A 256 -9.55 -1.34 30.17
CA VAL A 256 -9.17 -0.45 29.06
C VAL A 256 -9.00 -1.30 27.82
N TYR A 257 -9.43 -0.80 26.68
CA TYR A 257 -9.34 -1.49 25.41
C TYR A 257 -8.20 -0.91 24.59
N LEU A 258 -7.52 -1.76 23.83
CA LEU A 258 -6.50 -1.36 22.88
C LEU A 258 -6.90 -1.88 21.50
N LEU A 259 -6.95 -0.98 20.53
CA LEU A 259 -7.32 -1.28 19.16
C LEU A 259 -6.06 -1.29 18.30
N HIS A 260 -5.84 -2.38 17.57
CA HIS A 260 -4.82 -2.50 16.54
C HIS A 260 -5.51 -2.56 15.18
N VAL A 261 -5.44 -1.47 14.44
CA VAL A 261 -6.03 -1.28 13.12
C VAL A 261 -5.00 -1.61 12.06
N GLU A 262 -5.32 -2.53 11.15
CA GLU A 262 -4.49 -2.89 10.01
C GLU A 262 -5.16 -2.36 8.73
N PHE A 263 -4.43 -1.58 7.94
CA PHE A 263 -4.89 -1.08 6.65
C PHE A 263 -4.53 -2.06 5.51
N LYS A 264 -5.18 -1.93 4.35
CA LYS A 264 -4.81 -2.74 3.17
C LYS A 264 -3.40 -2.41 2.67
N ARG A 265 -2.74 -3.41 2.07
CA ARG A 265 -1.29 -3.58 1.82
C ARG A 265 -0.56 -2.53 0.96
N ASP A 266 -1.18 -1.41 0.63
CA ASP A 266 -0.63 -0.44 -0.33
C ASP A 266 -0.22 0.90 0.30
N ILE A 267 -0.26 1.02 1.64
CA ILE A 267 0.02 2.30 2.33
C ILE A 267 1.30 2.20 3.18
N PRO A 268 2.34 3.00 2.89
CA PRO A 268 3.50 3.16 3.77
C PRO A 268 3.08 3.62 5.18
N GLY A 269 3.78 3.18 6.23
CA GLY A 269 3.55 3.64 7.61
C GLY A 269 2.81 2.67 8.53
N GLY A 270 2.53 1.44 8.09
CA GLY A 270 1.96 0.41 8.95
C GLY A 270 0.52 0.67 9.41
N GLY A 271 0.03 -0.15 10.34
CA GLY A 271 -1.30 -0.01 10.94
C GLY A 271 -1.43 1.21 11.87
N HIS A 272 -2.55 1.33 12.58
CA HIS A 272 -2.76 2.33 13.63
C HIS A 272 -3.05 1.64 14.95
N ALA A 273 -2.59 2.23 16.06
CA ALA A 273 -2.79 1.70 17.40
C ALA A 273 -3.36 2.80 18.30
N VAL A 274 -4.42 2.47 19.04
CA VAL A 274 -5.12 3.45 19.88
C VAL A 274 -5.75 2.82 21.12
N ALA A 275 -5.87 3.59 22.19
CA ALA A 275 -6.57 3.17 23.40
C ALA A 275 -8.06 3.53 23.34
N ALA A 276 -8.90 2.81 24.06
CA ALA A 276 -10.31 3.11 24.22
C ALA A 276 -10.83 2.71 25.61
N VAL A 277 -11.90 3.35 26.06
CA VAL A 277 -12.57 3.07 27.34
C VAL A 277 -14.07 2.97 27.14
N ASN A 278 -14.74 2.16 27.94
CA ASN A 278 -16.20 2.09 27.97
C ASN A 278 -16.73 2.97 29.10
N ILE A 279 -17.36 4.09 28.76
CA ILE A 279 -17.98 5.00 29.72
C ILE A 279 -19.49 4.95 29.48
N ASN A 280 -20.25 4.45 30.46
CA ASN A 280 -21.71 4.34 30.40
C ASN A 280 -22.24 3.61 29.15
N GLY A 281 -21.56 2.55 28.71
CA GLY A 281 -21.95 1.76 27.54
C GLY A 281 -21.46 2.31 26.20
N THR A 282 -20.81 3.48 26.18
CA THR A 282 -20.20 4.05 24.98
C THR A 282 -18.70 3.83 24.99
N TYR A 283 -18.17 3.22 23.93
CA TYR A 283 -16.73 3.10 23.73
C TYR A 283 -16.17 4.40 23.16
N TYR A 284 -15.30 5.07 23.92
CA TYR A 284 -14.58 6.26 23.51
C TYR A 284 -13.13 5.90 23.19
N VAL A 285 -12.67 6.29 22.02
CA VAL A 285 -11.31 6.15 21.51
C VAL A 285 -10.49 7.39 21.88
N LEU A 286 -9.26 7.17 22.35
CA LEU A 286 -8.30 8.17 22.80
C LEU A 286 -7.09 8.21 21.84
N ASP A 287 -7.20 9.02 20.78
CA ASP A 287 -6.19 9.10 19.70
C ASP A 287 -5.39 10.42 19.77
N GLN A 288 -4.47 10.51 20.74
CA GLN A 288 -3.51 11.58 21.02
C GLN A 288 -4.07 12.98 21.32
N TYR A 289 -5.17 13.41 20.68
CA TYR A 289 -5.76 14.75 20.78
C TYR A 289 -7.17 14.72 21.38
N PRO A 290 -7.52 15.69 22.24
CA PRO A 290 -8.89 15.83 22.73
C PRO A 290 -9.83 16.37 21.62
N PRO A 291 -11.15 16.10 21.72
CA PRO A 291 -11.80 15.27 22.73
C PRO A 291 -11.73 13.76 22.41
N PRO A 292 -11.96 12.87 23.40
CA PRO A 292 -12.21 11.46 23.13
C PRO A 292 -13.36 11.30 22.13
N LYS A 293 -13.23 10.39 21.17
CA LYS A 293 -14.21 10.20 20.08
C LYS A 293 -14.97 8.89 20.25
N PRO A 294 -16.29 8.83 20.03
CA PRO A 294 -17.00 7.56 19.97
C PRO A 294 -16.36 6.62 18.94
N LEU A 295 -16.31 5.32 19.24
CA LEU A 295 -15.68 4.31 18.38
C LEU A 295 -16.24 4.30 16.95
N TYR A 296 -17.56 4.47 16.80
CA TYR A 296 -18.18 4.50 15.48
C TYR A 296 -17.66 5.67 14.63
N GLU A 297 -17.51 6.85 15.25
CA GLU A 297 -17.06 8.08 14.60
C GLU A 297 -15.57 7.97 14.24
N PHE A 298 -14.78 7.40 15.14
CA PHE A 298 -13.37 7.11 14.89
C PHE A 298 -13.20 6.21 13.66
N LEU A 299 -13.89 5.06 13.63
CA LEU A 299 -13.77 4.10 12.53
C LEU A 299 -14.28 4.70 11.20
N SER A 300 -15.38 5.46 11.21
CA SER A 300 -15.90 6.10 10.00
C SER A 300 -14.95 7.17 9.44
N ASN A 301 -14.27 7.92 10.31
CA ASN A 301 -13.30 8.93 9.89
C ASN A 301 -12.05 8.30 9.27
N PHE A 302 -11.58 7.16 9.81
CA PHE A 302 -10.42 6.45 9.27
C PHE A 302 -10.72 5.78 7.93
N ASP A 303 -11.87 5.12 7.79
CA ASP A 303 -12.25 4.41 6.56
C ASP A 303 -12.41 5.35 5.36
N GLY A 304 -12.75 6.62 5.60
CA GLY A 304 -12.81 7.66 4.56
C GLY A 304 -11.44 8.11 4.03
N ILE A 305 -10.34 7.78 4.71
CA ILE A 305 -8.97 8.24 4.38
C ILE A 305 -8.07 7.05 4.02
N LYS A 306 -8.15 5.95 4.77
CA LYS A 306 -7.38 4.71 4.58
C LYS A 306 -8.30 3.51 4.75
N GLU A 307 -8.28 2.61 3.77
CA GLU A 307 -9.14 1.43 3.77
C GLU A 307 -8.73 0.44 4.87
N ILE A 308 -9.60 0.26 5.88
CA ILE A 308 -9.35 -0.62 7.02
C ILE A 308 -9.55 -2.07 6.57
N SER A 309 -8.57 -2.93 6.83
CA SER A 309 -8.67 -4.37 6.55
C SER A 309 -9.11 -5.18 7.76
N LYS A 310 -8.61 -4.84 8.95
CA LYS A 310 -8.84 -5.60 10.19
C LYS A 310 -8.63 -4.70 11.40
N VAL A 311 -9.47 -4.81 12.42
CA VAL A 311 -9.26 -4.20 13.75
C VAL A 311 -9.24 -5.32 14.78
N THR A 312 -8.12 -5.48 15.47
CA THR A 312 -7.99 -6.41 16.60
C THR A 312 -8.18 -5.63 17.90
N ILE A 313 -9.09 -6.10 18.76
CA ILE A 313 -9.41 -5.45 20.03
C ILE A 313 -8.88 -6.31 21.17
N TYR A 314 -8.04 -5.68 21.98
CA TYR A 314 -7.50 -6.24 23.21
C TYR A 314 -8.20 -5.60 24.41
N GLU A 315 -8.65 -6.40 25.37
CA GLU A 315 -9.05 -5.95 26.70
C GLU A 315 -7.83 -6.07 27.62
N VAL A 316 -7.46 -4.97 28.26
CA VAL A 316 -6.39 -4.88 29.25
C VAL A 316 -7.03 -4.56 30.59
N ASP A 317 -6.91 -5.51 31.51
CA ASP A 317 -7.47 -5.41 32.84
C ASP A 317 -6.35 -5.55 33.88
N LYS A 318 -6.38 -4.66 34.88
CA LYS A 318 -5.35 -4.60 35.93
C LYS A 318 -5.23 -5.90 36.73
N ASN A 319 -6.33 -6.64 36.88
CA ASN A 319 -6.42 -7.85 37.70
C ASN A 319 -6.58 -9.12 36.85
N ARG A 320 -7.23 -9.02 35.69
CA ARG A 320 -7.56 -10.17 34.82
C ARG A 320 -6.56 -10.38 33.68
N GLY A 321 -5.56 -9.50 33.55
CA GLY A 321 -4.53 -9.58 32.52
C GLY A 321 -5.01 -9.07 31.16
N ILE A 322 -4.42 -9.60 30.09
CA ILE A 322 -4.69 -9.16 28.72
C ILE A 322 -5.40 -10.25 27.93
N LYS A 323 -6.49 -9.88 27.26
CA LYS A 323 -7.27 -10.78 26.40
C LYS A 323 -7.48 -10.17 25.03
N LYS A 324 -7.36 -10.96 23.98
CA LYS A 324 -7.85 -10.62 22.65
C LYS A 324 -9.33 -10.97 22.58
N ILE A 325 -10.19 -9.96 22.62
CA ILE A 325 -11.63 -10.18 22.75
C ILE A 325 -12.32 -10.31 21.40
N ARG A 326 -11.95 -9.45 20.44
CA ARG A 326 -12.66 -9.31 19.15
C ARG A 326 -11.72 -9.03 18.00
N ILE A 327 -12.12 -9.50 16.83
CA ILE A 327 -11.54 -9.11 15.55
C ILE A 327 -12.67 -8.63 14.66
N LEU A 328 -12.56 -7.39 14.18
CA LEU A 328 -13.45 -6.82 13.18
C LEU A 328 -12.73 -6.90 11.83
N LYS A 329 -13.20 -7.73 10.92
CA LYS A 329 -12.57 -7.94 9.61
C LYS A 329 -13.42 -7.29 8.52
N ALA A 330 -12.80 -6.49 7.66
CA ALA A 330 -13.50 -5.95 6.50
C ALA A 330 -13.99 -7.11 5.63
N ARG A 331 -15.26 -7.06 5.19
CA ARG A 331 -15.74 -8.01 4.18
C ARG A 331 -15.07 -7.68 2.86
N GLU A 332 -14.28 -8.62 2.36
CA GLU A 332 -13.82 -8.58 0.98
C GLU A 332 -15.03 -8.82 0.08
N TYR A 333 -15.64 -7.73 -0.41
CA TYR A 333 -16.51 -7.84 -1.57
C TYR A 333 -15.62 -8.27 -2.75
N ARG A 334 -15.65 -9.57 -3.09
CA ARG A 334 -15.30 -10.03 -4.43
C ARG A 334 -16.35 -9.49 -5.40
N ASN A 335 -16.34 -8.19 -5.65
CA ASN A 335 -16.82 -7.69 -6.92
C ASN A 335 -15.79 -8.17 -7.93
N ASN A 336 -16.01 -9.36 -8.50
CA ASN A 336 -15.29 -9.81 -9.68
C ASN A 336 -16.02 -9.15 -10.85
N PRO A 337 -15.54 -8.03 -11.42
CA PRO A 337 -16.26 -7.33 -12.49
C PRO A 337 -16.18 -8.09 -13.81
N VAL A 338 -15.35 -9.15 -13.89
CA VAL A 338 -15.12 -9.95 -15.09
C VAL A 338 -16.42 -10.42 -15.75
N PRO A 339 -17.46 -10.92 -15.06
CA PRO A 339 -18.71 -11.33 -15.70
C PRO A 339 -19.47 -10.15 -16.32
N TYR A 340 -19.55 -9.01 -15.63
CA TYR A 340 -20.23 -7.80 -16.13
C TYR A 340 -19.47 -7.16 -17.29
N PHE A 341 -18.14 -7.14 -17.22
CA PHE A 341 -17.26 -6.69 -18.28
C PHE A 341 -17.35 -7.59 -19.51
N MET A 342 -17.35 -8.92 -19.33
CA MET A 342 -17.53 -9.88 -20.41
C MET A 342 -18.92 -9.77 -21.04
N LEU A 343 -19.96 -9.48 -20.25
CA LEU A 343 -21.32 -9.19 -20.74
C LEU A 343 -21.37 -7.91 -21.58
N LEU A 344 -20.77 -6.82 -21.11
CA LEU A 344 -20.69 -5.55 -21.86
C LEU A 344 -19.91 -5.70 -23.16
N LEU A 345 -18.78 -6.40 -23.15
CA LEU A 345 -18.02 -6.73 -24.35
C LEU A 345 -18.85 -7.59 -25.32
N ALA A 346 -19.53 -8.63 -24.81
CA ALA A 346 -20.39 -9.47 -25.63
C ALA A 346 -21.53 -8.67 -26.27
N PHE A 347 -22.18 -7.78 -25.51
CA PHE A 347 -23.21 -6.88 -26.03
C PHE A 347 -22.67 -5.92 -27.09
N GLY A 348 -21.49 -5.32 -26.87
CA GLY A 348 -20.83 -4.46 -27.86
C GLY A 348 -20.51 -5.20 -29.17
N ILE A 349 -20.04 -6.45 -29.07
CA ILE A 349 -19.76 -7.30 -30.25
C ILE A 349 -21.06 -7.64 -30.99
N VAL A 350 -22.11 -8.07 -30.28
CA VAL A 350 -23.41 -8.42 -30.86
C VAL A 350 -24.06 -7.20 -31.53
N TRP A 351 -24.02 -6.05 -30.88
CA TRP A 351 -24.58 -4.80 -31.42
C TRP A 351 -23.89 -4.38 -32.71
N LYS A 352 -22.54 -4.41 -32.73
CA LYS A 352 -21.75 -4.12 -33.92
C LYS A 352 -22.05 -5.10 -35.07
N LYS A 353 -22.17 -6.39 -34.75
CA LYS A 353 -22.49 -7.43 -35.74
C LYS A 353 -23.91 -7.30 -36.29
N ARG A 354 -24.84 -6.70 -35.54
CA ARG A 354 -26.22 -6.43 -35.97
C ARG A 354 -26.30 -5.28 -36.98
N GLU A 355 -25.46 -4.25 -36.85
CA GLU A 355 -25.36 -3.20 -37.88
C GLU A 355 -24.90 -3.78 -39.22
N ASP A 356 -23.94 -4.71 -39.21
CA ASP A 356 -23.48 -5.39 -40.42
C ASP A 356 -24.55 -6.29 -41.07
N TRP A 357 -25.58 -6.73 -40.32
CA TRP A 357 -26.67 -7.58 -40.82
C TRP A 357 -27.87 -6.80 -41.36
N ILE A 358 -28.02 -5.54 -40.96
CA ILE A 358 -29.11 -4.67 -41.44
C ILE A 358 -28.77 -4.07 -42.82
N PHE A 359 -27.51 -4.16 -43.25
CA PHE A 359 -27.02 -3.64 -44.53
C PHE A 359 -26.64 -4.73 -45.56
N ILE A 360 -27.10 -5.97 -45.37
CA ILE A 360 -27.14 -7.04 -46.39
C ILE A 360 -28.62 -7.28 -46.70
#